data_AF-A0A7C5QPE4-F1
#
_entry.id   AF-A0A7C5QPE4-F1
#
_cell.length_a   1.000
_cell.length_b   1.000
_cell.length_c   1.000
_cell.angle_alpha   90.00
_cell.angle_beta   90.00
_cell.angle_gamma   90.00
#
_symmetry.space_group_name_H-M   'P 1'
#
loop_
_entity.id
_entity.type
_entity.pdbx_description
1 polymer ?
#
loop_
_entity_poly.entity_id
_entity_poly.type
_entity_poly.pdbx_seq_one_letter_code
_entity_poly.pdbx_strand_id
1 'polypeptide(L)'
;MNEAGLGSVWPGLRDEDQEGYFVPLASEVKKHLKIPVAGLGGIRTFRVAESFLTRGLVDLISMSRPFINRPEILLDYKSGRLEKSPCLSCNKCFNPRGIRCVQNRKKKT
;
A
#
# COMPACT_ATOMS: atom_id res chain seq x y z
N MET A 1 15.47 -8.66 14.46
CA MET A 1 14.13 -8.22 14.00
C MET A 1 13.16 -9.40 14.07
N ASN A 2 13.01 -10.00 15.27
CA ASN A 2 12.15 -11.17 15.50
C ASN A 2 10.98 -10.85 16.46
N GLU A 3 10.69 -9.58 16.73
CA GLU A 3 9.59 -9.22 17.64
C GLU A 3 8.23 -9.15 16.96
N ALA A 4 8.20 -8.99 15.63
CA ALA A 4 7.04 -9.37 14.86
C ALA A 4 7.30 -10.80 14.39
N GLY A 5 6.61 -11.78 14.97
CA GLY A 5 6.61 -13.15 14.45
C GLY A 5 6.35 -13.16 12.93
N LEU A 6 6.55 -14.31 12.29
CA LEU A 6 6.37 -14.55 10.84
C LEU A 6 5.10 -13.91 10.22
N GLY A 7 4.10 -13.50 11.02
CA GLY A 7 2.90 -12.78 10.61
C GLY A 7 3.07 -11.36 10.05
N SER A 8 4.24 -10.72 10.13
CA SER A 8 4.48 -9.44 9.42
C SER A 8 4.92 -9.61 7.96
N VAL A 9 5.27 -10.84 7.56
CA VAL A 9 5.78 -11.18 6.23
C VAL A 9 4.73 -12.01 5.50
N TRP A 10 3.64 -11.36 5.10
CA TRP A 10 2.62 -12.00 4.27
C TRP A 10 3.21 -12.43 2.91
N PRO A 11 2.96 -13.67 2.46
CA PRO A 11 3.45 -14.14 1.18
C PRO A 11 2.65 -13.50 0.05
N GLY A 12 3.24 -12.48 -0.58
CA GLY A 12 2.79 -12.00 -1.89
C GLY A 12 1.61 -11.02 -1.87
N LEU A 13 0.96 -10.95 -3.03
CA LEU A 13 -0.17 -10.06 -3.28
C LEU A 13 -1.46 -10.68 -2.75
N ARG A 14 -2.36 -9.83 -2.27
CA ARG A 14 -3.73 -10.20 -1.98
C ARG A 14 -4.62 -9.89 -3.18
N ASP A 15 -5.73 -10.60 -3.27
CA ASP A 15 -6.80 -10.28 -4.20
C ASP A 15 -7.43 -8.92 -3.87
N GLU A 16 -8.10 -8.31 -4.83
CA GLU A 16 -8.58 -6.93 -4.71
C GLU A 16 -9.64 -6.75 -3.62
N ASP A 17 -10.48 -7.76 -3.41
CA ASP A 17 -11.49 -7.82 -2.36
C ASP A 17 -10.88 -7.92 -0.94
N GLN A 18 -9.61 -8.31 -0.85
CA GLN A 18 -8.84 -8.40 0.39
C GLN A 18 -7.91 -7.20 0.62
N GLU A 19 -7.84 -6.25 -0.31
CA GLU A 19 -7.09 -5.01 -0.11
C GLU A 19 -7.80 -4.11 0.92
N GLY A 20 -7.03 -3.32 1.66
CA GLY A 20 -7.58 -2.48 2.73
C GLY A 20 -8.02 -3.26 3.96
N TYR A 21 -7.37 -4.39 4.29
CA TYR A 21 -7.74 -5.24 5.42
C TYR A 21 -7.71 -4.55 6.81
N PHE A 22 -7.10 -3.36 6.95
CA PHE A 22 -7.21 -2.53 8.16
C PHE A 22 -8.18 -1.36 8.04
N VAL A 23 -8.75 -1.10 6.85
CA VAL A 23 -9.70 -0.01 6.61
C VAL A 23 -10.96 -0.14 7.47
N PRO A 24 -11.56 -1.32 7.69
CA PRO A 24 -12.69 -1.43 8.60
C PRO A 24 -12.36 -0.95 10.03
N LEU A 25 -11.20 -1.34 10.55
CA LEU A 25 -10.75 -0.89 11.88
C LEU A 25 -10.47 0.61 11.91
N ALA A 26 -9.80 1.15 10.88
CA ALA A 26 -9.55 2.58 10.75
C ALA A 26 -10.87 3.39 10.66
N SER A 27 -11.89 2.84 10.00
CA SER A 27 -13.20 3.45 9.88
C SER A 27 -13.93 3.53 11.22
N GLU A 28 -13.87 2.48 12.04
CA GLU A 28 -14.42 2.53 13.40
C GLU A 28 -13.72 3.60 14.25
N VAL A 29 -12.39 3.70 14.17
CA VAL A 29 -11.64 4.75 14.88
C VAL A 29 -12.03 6.13 14.39
N LYS A 30 -12.17 6.32 13.06
CA LYS A 30 -12.56 7.61 12.44
C LYS A 30 -13.87 8.15 13.00
N LYS A 31 -14.86 7.31 13.30
CA LYS A 31 -16.17 7.75 13.86
C LYS A 31 -16.04 8.55 15.16
N HIS A 32 -14.94 8.35 15.90
CA HIS A 32 -14.70 9.00 17.19
C HIS A 32 -13.70 10.16 17.10
N LEU A 33 -13.15 10.46 15.92
CA LEU A 33 -12.12 11.47 15.72
C LEU A 33 -12.64 12.64 14.88
N LYS A 34 -12.15 13.84 15.19
CA LYS A 34 -12.37 15.05 14.39
C LYS A 34 -11.21 15.37 13.44
N ILE A 35 -10.14 14.58 13.50
CA ILE A 35 -8.95 14.72 12.66
C ILE A 35 -8.98 13.70 11.52
N PRO A 36 -8.36 13.99 10.36
CA PRO A 36 -8.34 13.06 9.24
C PRO A 36 -7.68 11.72 9.57
N VAL A 37 -8.26 10.62 9.10
CA VAL A 37 -7.73 9.25 9.28
C VAL A 37 -7.27 8.67 7.95
N ALA A 38 -6.04 8.15 7.91
CA ALA A 38 -5.49 7.45 6.76
C ALA A 38 -5.68 5.93 6.86
N GLY A 39 -6.27 5.31 5.84
CA GLY A 39 -6.43 3.87 5.71
C GLY A 39 -5.18 3.18 5.16
N LEU A 40 -4.72 2.13 5.84
CA LEU A 40 -3.67 1.22 5.38
C LEU A 40 -4.29 -0.17 5.19
N GLY A 41 -3.59 -1.05 4.47
CA GLY A 41 -3.97 -2.47 4.38
C GLY A 41 -3.56 -3.10 3.07
N GLY A 42 -2.34 -2.83 2.60
CA GLY A 42 -1.87 -3.35 1.32
C GLY A 42 -2.72 -2.89 0.13
N ILE A 43 -3.19 -1.66 0.13
CA ILE A 43 -3.95 -1.06 -0.98
C ILE A 43 -2.98 -0.82 -2.15
N ARG A 44 -3.34 -1.30 -3.34
CA ARG A 44 -2.55 -1.24 -4.58
C ARG A 44 -3.40 -0.96 -5.81
N THR A 45 -4.68 -1.31 -5.81
CA THR A 45 -5.59 -1.03 -6.91
C THR A 45 -6.24 0.34 -6.72
N PHE A 46 -6.18 1.18 -7.76
CA PHE A 46 -6.66 2.57 -7.70
C PHE A 46 -8.17 2.63 -7.41
N ARG A 47 -8.97 1.79 -8.09
CA ARG A 47 -10.42 1.72 -7.89
C ARG A 47 -10.79 1.29 -6.46
N VAL A 48 -10.01 0.39 -5.86
CA VAL A 48 -10.20 -0.01 -4.46
C VAL A 48 -9.94 1.16 -3.52
N ALA A 49 -8.81 1.87 -3.72
CA ALA A 49 -8.47 3.06 -2.96
C ALA A 49 -9.56 4.14 -3.05
N GLU A 50 -10.03 4.43 -4.28
CA GLU A 50 -11.12 5.37 -4.54
C GLU A 50 -12.41 4.96 -3.83
N SER A 51 -12.76 3.67 -3.85
CA SER A 51 -13.97 3.18 -3.19
C SER A 51 -13.99 3.47 -1.68
N PHE A 52 -12.83 3.37 -1.00
CA PHE A 52 -12.74 3.66 0.43
C PHE A 52 -12.92 5.14 0.76
N LEU A 53 -12.43 6.02 -0.11
CA LEU A 53 -12.60 7.47 0.01
C LEU A 53 -14.05 7.88 -0.28
N THR A 54 -14.62 7.41 -1.39
CA THR A 54 -16.00 7.75 -1.80
C THR A 54 -17.04 7.25 -0.80
N ARG A 55 -16.80 6.09 -0.17
CA ARG A 55 -17.66 5.57 0.91
C ARG A 55 -17.43 6.25 2.27
N GLY A 56 -16.48 7.18 2.36
CA GLY A 56 -16.16 7.90 3.58
C GLY A 56 -15.50 7.06 4.68
N LEU A 57 -15.02 5.84 4.37
CA LEU A 57 -14.45 4.94 5.38
C LEU A 57 -13.17 5.51 6.00
N VAL A 58 -12.37 6.19 5.18
CA VAL A 58 -11.14 6.89 5.56
C VAL A 58 -11.02 8.20 4.76
N ASP A 59 -10.22 9.14 5.22
CA ASP A 59 -10.02 10.45 4.56
C ASP A 59 -8.83 10.43 3.61
N LEU A 60 -7.87 9.54 3.88
CA LEU A 60 -6.62 9.43 3.12
C LEU A 60 -6.27 7.95 2.93
N ILE A 61 -5.45 7.68 1.92
CA ILE A 61 -4.92 6.34 1.64
C ILE A 61 -3.42 6.34 1.94
N SER A 62 -3.00 5.43 2.82
CA SER A 62 -1.61 5.21 3.16
C SER A 62 -1.01 4.09 2.32
N MET A 63 0.05 4.41 1.59
CA MET A 63 0.85 3.48 0.80
C MET A 63 2.33 3.67 1.16
N SER A 64 3.11 2.59 1.13
CA SER A 64 4.56 2.64 1.39
C SER A 64 5.31 1.92 0.27
N ARG A 65 5.24 0.58 0.24
CA ARG A 65 5.93 -0.25 -0.76
C ARG A 65 5.57 0.10 -2.23
N PRO A 66 4.33 0.48 -2.58
CA PRO A 66 4.02 1.03 -3.90
C PRO A 66 4.88 2.23 -4.28
N PHE A 67 5.06 3.21 -3.39
CA PHE A 67 5.92 4.39 -3.64
C PHE A 67 7.40 4.03 -3.72
N ILE A 68 7.87 3.08 -2.90
CA ILE A 68 9.26 2.60 -2.96
C ILE A 68 9.55 1.93 -4.32
N ASN A 69 8.56 1.21 -4.87
CA ASN A 69 8.67 0.59 -6.18
C ASN A 69 8.49 1.59 -7.34
N ARG A 70 7.59 2.56 -7.21
CA ARG A 70 7.25 3.51 -8.27
C ARG A 70 6.86 4.87 -7.65
N PRO A 71 7.81 5.80 -7.51
CA PRO A 71 7.55 7.11 -6.90
C PRO A 71 6.45 7.92 -7.62
N GLU A 72 6.35 7.78 -8.93
CA GLU A 72 5.41 8.48 -9.82
C GLU A 72 4.02 7.84 -9.92
N ILE A 73 3.71 6.82 -9.09
CA ILE A 73 2.50 6.01 -9.20
C ILE A 73 1.19 6.80 -9.25
N LEU A 74 1.11 7.95 -8.55
CA LEU A 74 -0.08 8.81 -8.56
C LEU A 74 -0.30 9.48 -9.92
N LEU A 75 0.77 9.84 -10.64
CA LEU A 75 0.65 10.38 -11.99
C LEU A 75 0.15 9.30 -12.95
N ASP A 76 0.58 8.06 -12.75
CA ASP A 76 0.15 6.93 -13.56
C ASP A 76 -1.31 6.55 -13.31
N TYR A 77 -1.75 6.59 -12.05
CA TYR A 77 -3.17 6.45 -11.72
C TYR A 77 -4.01 7.57 -12.33
N LYS A 78 -3.59 8.83 -12.16
CA LYS A 78 -4.30 9.99 -12.69
C LYS A 78 -4.43 9.97 -14.22
N SER A 79 -3.43 9.43 -14.92
CA SER A 79 -3.42 9.32 -16.38
C SER A 79 -4.05 8.03 -16.92
N GLY A 80 -4.48 7.11 -16.04
CA GLY A 80 -4.99 5.80 -16.45
C GLY A 80 -3.93 4.86 -17.02
N ARG A 81 -2.62 5.20 -16.93
CA ARG A 81 -1.51 4.33 -17.37
C ARG A 81 -1.34 3.10 -16.49
N LEU A 82 -1.85 3.16 -15.27
CA LEU A 82 -1.77 2.10 -14.30
C LEU A 82 -3.10 2.02 -13.54
N GLU A 83 -3.61 0.81 -13.34
CA GLU A 83 -4.75 0.59 -12.44
C GLU A 83 -4.32 -0.04 -11.11
N LYS A 84 -3.16 -0.73 -11.10
CA LYS A 84 -2.64 -1.47 -9.94
C LYS A 84 -1.13 -1.32 -9.79
N SER A 85 -0.65 -1.15 -8.56
CA SER A 85 0.79 -1.04 -8.27
C SER A 85 1.59 -2.26 -8.77
N PRO A 86 2.78 -2.08 -9.37
CA PRO A 86 3.65 -3.20 -9.77
C PRO A 86 4.40 -3.85 -8.59
N CYS A 87 4.22 -3.35 -7.36
CA CYS A 87 4.89 -3.85 -6.18
C CYS A 87 4.38 -5.25 -5.80
N LEU A 88 5.26 -6.25 -5.83
CA LEU A 88 4.91 -7.65 -5.54
C LEU A 88 4.81 -7.99 -4.05
N SER A 89 5.00 -7.03 -3.15
CA SER A 89 5.02 -7.26 -1.69
C SER A 89 6.06 -8.29 -1.22
N CYS A 90 7.12 -8.50 -1.99
CA CYS A 90 8.18 -9.46 -1.67
C CYS A 90 9.01 -9.12 -0.42
N ASN A 91 8.78 -7.95 0.20
CA ASN A 91 9.52 -7.40 1.35
C ASN A 91 11.05 -7.26 1.19
N LYS A 92 11.61 -7.55 0.01
CA LYS A 92 13.05 -7.40 -0.28
C LYS A 92 13.55 -5.95 -0.29
N CYS A 93 12.65 -4.97 -0.20
CA CYS A 93 13.01 -3.56 -0.01
C CYS A 93 13.47 -3.23 1.42
N PHE A 94 13.15 -4.09 2.39
CA PHE A 94 13.59 -3.97 3.76
C PHE A 94 15.03 -4.47 3.89
N ASN A 95 15.98 -3.54 3.74
CA ASN A 95 17.41 -3.81 3.78
C ASN A 95 18.08 -2.84 4.78
N PRO A 96 18.82 -3.34 5.79
CA PRO A 96 19.53 -2.50 6.76
C PRO A 96 20.51 -1.50 6.15
N ARG A 97 20.98 -1.75 4.92
CA ARG A 97 21.91 -0.86 4.18
C ARG A 97 21.20 0.22 3.35
N GLY A 98 19.87 0.31 3.43
CA GLY A 98 19.07 1.32 2.76
C GLY A 98 17.82 0.76 2.08
N ILE A 99 16.71 1.50 2.19
CA ILE A 99 15.41 1.12 1.62
C ILE A 99 15.44 1.36 0.11
N ARG A 100 15.26 0.30 -0.68
CA ARG A 100 15.15 0.39 -2.14
C ARG A 100 14.38 -0.80 -2.71
N CYS A 101 13.53 -0.58 -3.70
CA CYS A 101 12.88 -1.68 -4.40
C CYS A 101 13.90 -2.51 -5.20
N VAL A 102 13.87 -3.84 -5.03
CA VAL A 102 14.72 -4.76 -5.79
C VAL A 102 14.34 -4.86 -7.27
N GLN A 103 13.07 -4.62 -7.60
CA GLN A 103 12.57 -4.60 -8.99
C GLN A 103 13.22 -3.46 -9.80
N ASN A 104 13.74 -2.42 -9.13
CA ASN A 104 14.33 -1.24 -9.75
C ASN A 104 15.86 -1.33 -9.86
N ARG A 105 16.48 -2.47 -9.50
CA ARG A 105 17.93 -2.65 -9.69
C ARG A 105 18.22 -2.72 -11.18
N LYS A 106 19.01 -1.76 -11.70
CA LYS A 106 19.59 -1.86 -13.04
C LYS A 106 20.36 -3.19 -13.13
N LYS A 107 20.12 -3.97 -14.19
CA LYS A 107 21.01 -5.09 -14.53
C LYS A 107 22.41 -4.49 -14.67
N LYS A 108 23.41 -5.09 -14.02
CA LYS A 108 24.80 -4.78 -14.36
C LYS A 108 24.96 -5.30 -15.79
N THR A 109 25.04 -4.37 -16.75
CA THR A 109 25.48 -4.65 -18.11
C THR A 109 26.93 -5.14 -18.06
#